data_AF-A0A942FWE5-F1
#
_entry.id   AF-A0A942FWE5-F1
#
_cell.length_a   1.000
_cell.length_b   1.000
_cell.length_c   1.000
_cell.angle_alpha   90.00
_cell.angle_beta   90.00
_cell.angle_gamma   90.00
#
_symmetry.space_group_name_H-M   'P 1'
#
loop_
_entity.id
_entity.type
_entity.pdbx_description
1 polymer ?
#
loop_
_entity_poly.entity_id
_entity_poly.type
_entity_poly.pdbx_seq_one_letter_code
_entity_poly.pdbx_strand_id
1 'polypeptide(L)'
;MATRPRLVLLALTCGLLLSGCELLGIEDPAKIEAAREAEGKAIGGGCRHSGRALEECYRLNHRASKAAIFAGWRDMDAYMRENNIAVVPAGNAATGKPPAKAEPAAPGGGPA
;
A
#
# COMPACT_ATOMS: atom_id res chain seq x y z
N MET A 1 -22.17 50.44 -16.24
CA MET A 1 -22.57 49.02 -16.31
C MET A 1 -21.58 48.09 -17.06
N ALA A 2 -20.34 48.53 -17.37
CA ALA A 2 -19.36 47.73 -18.12
C ALA A 2 -18.32 46.96 -17.26
N THR A 3 -18.41 47.04 -15.93
CA THR A 3 -17.44 46.44 -14.99
C THR A 3 -17.66 44.94 -14.73
N ARG A 4 -18.90 44.46 -14.88
CA ARG A 4 -19.27 43.04 -14.69
C ARG A 4 -18.65 42.06 -15.71
N PRO A 5 -18.63 42.34 -17.03
CA PRO A 5 -18.02 41.41 -17.99
C PRO A 5 -16.51 41.29 -17.84
N ARG A 6 -15.83 42.38 -17.42
CA ARG A 6 -14.38 42.35 -17.13
C ARG A 6 -14.06 41.52 -15.89
N LEU A 7 -14.87 41.61 -14.84
CA LEU A 7 -14.72 40.77 -13.65
C LEU A 7 -14.97 39.28 -13.95
N VAL A 8 -15.98 38.97 -14.77
CA VAL A 8 -16.28 37.59 -15.19
C VAL A 8 -15.14 37.03 -16.03
N LEU A 9 -14.60 37.81 -16.98
CA LEU A 9 -13.47 37.38 -17.80
C LEU A 9 -12.18 37.19 -16.97
N LEU A 10 -11.95 38.05 -15.98
CA LEU A 10 -10.83 37.92 -15.05
C LEU A 10 -10.99 36.68 -14.14
N ALA A 11 -12.20 36.39 -13.68
CA ALA A 11 -12.48 35.20 -12.88
C ALA A 11 -12.32 33.91 -13.68
N LEU A 12 -12.77 33.89 -14.95
CA LEU A 12 -12.57 32.76 -15.86
C LEU A 12 -11.10 32.51 -16.16
N THR A 13 -10.33 33.57 -16.47
CA THR A 13 -8.89 33.44 -16.74
C THR A 13 -8.10 33.01 -15.51
N CYS A 14 -8.42 33.53 -14.32
CA CYS A 14 -7.85 33.01 -13.06
C CYS A 14 -8.24 31.54 -12.82
N GLY A 15 -9.50 31.15 -13.09
CA GLY A 15 -9.95 29.76 -12.97
C GLY A 15 -9.17 28.80 -13.89
N LEU A 16 -8.95 29.21 -15.14
CA LEU A 16 -8.14 28.48 -16.12
C LEU A 16 -6.66 28.38 -15.72
N LEU A 17 -6.10 29.42 -15.12
CA LEU A 17 -4.72 29.41 -14.61
C LEU A 17 -4.58 28.51 -13.37
N LEU A 18 -5.58 28.46 -12.50
CA LEU A 18 -5.58 27.59 -11.31
C LEU A 18 -5.81 26.11 -11.66
N SER A 19 -6.59 25.81 -12.71
CA SER A 19 -6.84 24.43 -13.14
C SER A 19 -5.70 23.82 -13.96
N GLY A 20 -4.66 24.60 -14.29
CA GLY A 20 -3.56 24.17 -15.16
C GLY A 20 -2.46 23.34 -14.47
N CYS A 21 -2.42 23.28 -13.13
CA CYS A 21 -1.32 22.63 -12.41
C CYS A 21 -1.18 21.12 -12.70
N GLU A 22 -2.27 20.42 -13.00
CA GLU A 22 -2.23 19.00 -13.42
C GLU A 22 -1.56 18.83 -14.80
N LEU A 23 -1.64 19.83 -15.70
CA LEU A 23 -1.02 19.78 -17.03
C LEU A 23 0.48 20.10 -17.01
N LEU A 24 0.96 20.76 -15.93
CA LEU A 24 2.37 21.05 -15.69
C LEU A 24 3.16 19.86 -15.12
N GLY A 25 2.52 18.70 -14.91
CA GLY A 25 3.18 17.49 -14.39
C GLY A 25 3.61 17.60 -12.93
N ILE A 26 3.08 18.58 -12.19
CA ILE A 26 3.29 18.72 -10.75
C ILE A 26 2.24 17.81 -10.09
N GLU A 27 2.66 16.58 -9.78
CA GLU A 27 1.85 15.61 -9.05
C GLU A 27 1.29 16.22 -7.76
N ASP A 28 -0.03 16.09 -7.57
CA ASP A 28 -0.70 16.53 -6.35
C ASP A 28 -0.07 15.82 -5.13
N PRO A 29 0.46 16.56 -4.13
CA PRO A 29 1.05 15.95 -2.95
C PRO A 29 0.09 14.99 -2.23
N ALA A 30 -1.22 15.21 -2.29
CA ALA A 30 -2.21 14.30 -1.73
C ALA A 30 -2.24 12.95 -2.48
N LYS A 31 -2.09 12.97 -3.81
CA LYS A 31 -2.00 11.74 -4.62
C LYS A 31 -0.72 10.97 -4.33
N ILE A 32 0.41 11.67 -4.17
CA ILE A 32 1.69 11.03 -3.83
C ILE A 32 1.61 10.33 -2.47
N GLU A 33 1.03 10.99 -1.46
CA GLU A 33 0.87 10.39 -0.14
C GLU A 33 -0.12 9.22 -0.16
N ALA A 34 -1.24 9.34 -0.89
CA ALA A 34 -2.18 8.24 -1.09
C ALA A 34 -1.52 7.03 -1.78
N ALA A 35 -0.69 7.27 -2.79
CA ALA A 35 0.08 6.22 -3.46
C ALA A 35 1.07 5.56 -2.51
N ARG A 36 1.79 6.34 -1.68
CA ARG A 36 2.70 5.80 -0.66
C ARG A 36 2.00 4.97 0.39
N GLU A 37 0.80 5.38 0.82
CA GLU A 37 -0.01 4.60 1.74
C GLU A 37 -0.49 3.29 1.10
N ALA A 38 -0.96 3.35 -0.16
CA ALA A 38 -1.39 2.17 -0.91
C ALA A 38 -0.24 1.17 -1.10
N GLU A 39 0.95 1.64 -1.49
CA GLU A 39 2.17 0.84 -1.58
C GLU A 39 2.52 0.18 -0.24
N GLY A 40 2.47 0.95 0.86
CA GLY A 40 2.69 0.40 2.19
C GLY A 40 1.72 -0.73 2.55
N LYS A 41 0.42 -0.54 2.29
CA LYS A 41 -0.59 -1.58 2.52
C LYS A 41 -0.35 -2.82 1.67
N ALA A 42 0.01 -2.65 0.39
CA ALA A 42 0.34 -3.76 -0.49
C ALA A 42 1.54 -4.57 0.02
N ILE A 43 2.61 -3.90 0.44
CA ILE A 43 3.79 -4.52 1.04
C ILE A 43 3.41 -5.31 2.30
N GLY A 44 2.62 -4.69 3.20
CA GLY A 44 2.15 -5.32 4.44
C GLY A 44 1.35 -6.59 4.18
N GLY A 45 0.41 -6.53 3.25
CA GLY A 45 -0.39 -7.68 2.84
C GLY A 45 0.48 -8.79 2.25
N GLY A 46 1.41 -8.46 1.36
CA GLY A 46 2.36 -9.43 0.82
C GLY A 46 3.23 -10.09 1.89
N CYS A 47 3.74 -9.31 2.84
CA CYS A 47 4.51 -9.84 3.98
C CYS A 47 3.69 -10.81 4.83
N ARG A 48 2.41 -10.51 5.09
CA ARG A 48 1.52 -11.40 5.82
C ARG A 48 1.26 -12.69 5.06
N HIS A 49 0.89 -12.57 3.79
CA HIS A 49 0.62 -13.72 2.93
C HIS A 49 1.85 -14.64 2.83
N SER A 50 3.05 -14.05 2.87
CA SER A 50 4.33 -14.76 2.85
C SER A 50 4.73 -15.41 4.18
N GLY A 51 3.98 -15.16 5.27
CA GLY A 51 4.32 -15.64 6.62
C GLY A 51 5.52 -14.96 7.25
N ARG A 52 5.91 -13.78 6.75
CA ARG A 52 7.08 -13.04 7.24
C ARG A 52 6.75 -12.31 8.53
N ALA A 53 7.71 -12.30 9.48
CA ALA A 53 7.62 -11.46 10.67
C ALA A 53 7.59 -9.96 10.29
N LEU A 54 6.80 -9.17 11.03
CA LEU A 54 6.57 -7.76 10.70
C LEU A 54 7.86 -6.92 10.83
N GLU A 55 8.70 -7.22 11.82
CA GLU A 55 10.00 -6.55 12.00
C GLU A 55 10.93 -6.74 10.79
N GLU A 56 10.92 -7.95 10.22
CA GLU A 56 11.68 -8.24 9.00
C GLU A 56 11.09 -7.50 7.79
N CYS A 57 9.76 -7.38 7.73
CA CYS A 57 9.09 -6.59 6.69
C CYS A 57 9.48 -5.10 6.75
N TYR A 58 9.59 -4.51 7.95
CA TYR A 58 10.06 -3.14 8.13
C TYR A 58 11.53 -2.97 7.74
N ARG A 59 12.38 -3.93 8.09
CA ARG A 59 13.81 -3.90 7.74
C ARG A 59 14.03 -3.91 6.23
N LEU A 60 13.26 -4.72 5.49
CA LEU A 60 13.32 -4.80 4.03
C LEU A 60 12.74 -3.56 3.33
N ASN A 61 11.79 -2.86 3.96
CA ASN A 61 11.03 -1.76 3.35
C ASN A 61 11.20 -0.44 4.12
N HIS A 62 12.44 -0.03 4.40
CA HIS A 62 12.76 1.16 5.19
C HIS A 62 12.23 2.50 4.63
N ARG A 63 11.86 2.55 3.34
CA ARG A 63 11.32 3.75 2.67
C ARG A 63 9.79 3.85 2.73
N ALA A 64 9.12 2.77 3.10
CA ALA A 64 7.67 2.71 3.18
C ALA A 64 7.17 3.09 4.59
N SER A 65 5.94 3.59 4.65
CA SER A 65 5.31 3.92 5.94
C SER A 65 5.08 2.65 6.74
N LYS A 66 5.71 2.55 7.93
CA LYS A 66 5.50 1.43 8.86
C LYS A 66 4.03 1.29 9.25
N ALA A 67 3.31 2.41 9.40
CA ALA A 67 1.90 2.41 9.71
C ALA A 67 1.06 1.79 8.58
N ALA A 68 1.35 2.15 7.33
CA ALA A 68 0.66 1.59 6.16
C ALA A 68 0.96 0.09 5.98
N ILE A 69 2.22 -0.33 6.19
CA ILE A 69 2.60 -1.75 6.21
C ILE A 69 1.81 -2.51 7.27
N PHE A 70 1.72 -2.00 8.50
CA PHE A 70 0.97 -2.67 9.54
C PHE A 70 -0.53 -2.77 9.22
N ALA A 71 -1.11 -1.70 8.68
CA ALA A 71 -2.51 -1.70 8.26
C ALA A 71 -2.78 -2.81 7.23
N GLY A 72 -2.00 -2.85 6.14
CA GLY A 72 -2.16 -3.89 5.12
C GLY A 72 -1.86 -5.31 5.63
N TRP A 73 -0.92 -5.46 6.58
CA TRP A 73 -0.64 -6.74 7.22
C TRP A 73 -1.84 -7.26 8.02
N ARG A 74 -2.51 -6.37 8.78
CA ARG A 74 -3.69 -6.70 9.57
C ARG A 74 -4.90 -7.02 8.69
N ASP A 75 -5.11 -6.23 7.65
CA ASP A 75 -6.21 -6.45 6.70
C ASP A 75 -6.04 -7.81 6.01
N MET A 76 -4.82 -8.15 5.61
CA MET A 76 -4.51 -9.45 5.02
C MET A 76 -4.60 -10.60 6.04
N ASP A 77 -4.23 -10.38 7.31
CA ASP A 77 -4.43 -11.36 8.38
C ASP A 77 -5.92 -11.71 8.51
N ALA A 78 -6.76 -10.69 8.68
CA ALA A 78 -8.21 -10.85 8.77
C ALA A 78 -8.77 -11.58 7.55
N TYR A 79 -8.40 -11.14 6.34
CA TYR A 79 -8.82 -11.77 5.10
C TYR A 79 -8.40 -13.25 5.03
N MET A 80 -7.16 -13.58 5.37
CA MET A 80 -6.70 -14.97 5.35
C MET A 80 -7.42 -15.85 6.37
N ARG A 81 -7.72 -15.32 7.57
CA ARG A 81 -8.50 -16.04 8.59
C ARG A 81 -9.94 -16.29 8.17
N GLU A 82 -10.59 -15.26 7.62
CA GLU A 82 -11.98 -15.34 7.16
C GLU A 82 -12.14 -16.30 5.97
N ASN A 83 -11.11 -16.41 5.12
CA ASN A 83 -11.16 -17.19 3.89
C ASN A 83 -10.34 -18.49 3.93
N ASN A 84 -9.80 -18.87 5.10
CA ASN A 84 -8.95 -20.07 5.28
C ASN A 84 -7.78 -20.15 4.30
N ILE A 85 -7.16 -19.01 4.00
CA ILE A 85 -6.04 -18.93 3.06
C ILE A 85 -4.76 -19.29 3.82
N ALA A 86 -4.06 -20.32 3.33
CA ALA A 86 -2.76 -20.69 3.86
C ALA A 86 -1.69 -19.65 3.51
N VAL A 87 -0.69 -19.53 4.39
CA VAL A 87 0.55 -18.81 4.09
C VAL A 87 1.22 -19.46 2.89
N VAL A 88 1.70 -18.64 1.96
CA VAL A 88 2.55 -19.07 0.84
C VAL A 88 3.97 -18.62 1.15
N PRO A 89 4.84 -19.49 1.68
CA PRO A 89 6.20 -19.10 2.02
C PRO A 89 6.85 -18.44 0.81
N ALA A 90 7.34 -17.22 0.98
CA ALA A 90 8.15 -16.59 -0.05
C ALA A 90 9.37 -17.50 -0.26
N GLY A 91 9.39 -18.25 -1.37
CA GLY A 91 10.54 -19.05 -1.74
C GLY A 91 11.76 -18.15 -1.68
N ASN A 92 12.78 -18.54 -0.92
CA ASN A 92 14.04 -17.81 -0.89
C ASN A 92 14.53 -17.75 -2.34
N ALA A 93 14.37 -16.62 -3.03
CA ALA A 93 14.91 -16.44 -4.37
C ALA A 93 16.46 -16.57 -4.40
N ALA A 94 17.10 -16.66 -3.22
CA ALA A 94 18.53 -16.93 -3.06
C ALA A 94 18.90 -18.42 -3.14
N THR A 95 17.96 -19.36 -3.07
CA THR A 95 18.26 -20.78 -3.26
C THR A 95 17.22 -21.38 -4.19
N GLY A 96 17.65 -21.77 -5.40
CA GLY A 96 16.82 -22.40 -6.44
C GLY A 96 16.33 -23.80 -6.05
N LYS A 97 15.71 -23.95 -4.88
CA LYS A 97 15.06 -25.17 -4.43
C LYS A 97 13.54 -24.95 -4.47
N PRO A 98 12.79 -25.78 -5.22
CA PRO A 98 11.34 -25.67 -5.30
C PRO A 98 10.70 -25.71 -3.90
N PRO A 99 9.57 -25.02 -3.69
CA PRO A 99 8.88 -25.04 -2.41
C PRO A 99 8.56 -26.49 -2.03
N ALA A 100 9.06 -26.92 -0.87
CA ALA A 100 8.67 -28.20 -0.31
C ALA A 100 7.15 -28.17 -0.11
N LYS A 101 6.49 -29.19 -0.67
CA LYS A 101 5.04 -29.39 -0.61
C LYS A 101 4.58 -29.24 0.83
N ALA A 102 3.67 -28.30 1.08
CA ALA A 102 3.11 -28.05 2.40
C ALA A 102 2.46 -29.33 2.94
N GLU A 103 2.98 -29.82 4.06
CA GLU A 103 2.31 -30.82 4.87
C GLU A 103 1.34 -30.08 5.82
N PRO A 104 0.08 -30.51 5.96
CA PRO A 104 -0.90 -29.81 6.78
C PRO A 104 -0.47 -29.83 8.25
N ALA A 105 -0.36 -28.65 8.85
CA ALA A 105 -0.05 -28.49 10.26
C ALA A 105 -1.18 -29.08 11.12
N ALA A 106 -0.85 -30.08 11.94
CA ALA A 106 -1.72 -30.57 13.00
C ALA A 106 -1.92 -29.50 14.09
N PRO A 107 -3.11 -29.40 14.73
CA PRO A 107 -3.36 -28.42 15.77
C PRO A 107 -2.80 -28.92 17.11
N GLY A 108 -2.03 -28.10 17.82
CA GLY A 108 -1.81 -28.33 19.25
C GLY A 108 -0.58 -27.68 19.86
N GLY A 109 -0.82 -26.81 20.85
CA GLY A 109 0.14 -26.54 21.93
C GLY A 109 0.65 -25.11 22.01
N GLY A 110 -0.13 -24.20 22.62
CA GLY A 110 0.43 -22.98 23.20
C GLY A 110 1.27 -23.30 24.44
N PRO A 111 2.36 -22.57 24.73
CA PRO A 111 3.15 -22.83 25.94
C PRO A 111 2.55 -22.16 27.18
N ALA A 112 2.87 -22.82 28.30
CA ALA A 112 2.53 -22.59 29.71
C ALA A 112 2.80 -21.18 30.25
#